data_AF-A0A815LP09-F1
#
_entry.id   AF-A0A815LP09-F1
#
_cell.length_a   1.000
_cell.length_b   1.000
_cell.length_c   1.000
_cell.angle_alpha   90.00
_cell.angle_beta   90.00
_cell.angle_gamma   90.00
#
_symmetry.space_group_name_H-M   'P 1'
#
loop_
_entity.id
_entity.type
_entity.pdbx_description
1 polymer ?
#
loop_
_entity_poly.entity_id
_entity_poly.type
_entity_poly.pdbx_seq_one_letter_code
_entity_poly.pdbx_strand_id
1 'polypeptide(L)'
;MCVRYKHNCATSSPFMMNEKYRTLLPMNDKERPVIYVEISATNFDGLRVIFGDYKIDDAPLLVVNCLKNDSVSFSSINNVRTQILPPQNYVYYAWLDPSKSKELVISCGLKKTKLELTSQCGFLGKDGDCNLSYTIFVVGAHTILLVADDREIIEAASAMSSLAQSGQPAQIGFHDNGLSLVNSITEEEMLYISLNKSKVIRTETRTCFLRPYIAHEAMSFFILNKLKERKYAKSDTYIAHITCSENPPSRLMATSKRLLFVTEISFFDLYEIDWQIEYENLKEEPAIKPNLDEIQILIKESNKIGTFDLTRSYDKMIKYRNICEARYITDKITNAMHAVSLSKFYSTA
;
A
#
# COMPACT_ATOMS: atom_id res chain seq x y z
N MET A 1 -3.86 0.17 36.98
CA MET A 1 -2.49 -0.34 37.24
C MET A 1 -1.50 0.40 36.36
N CYS A 2 -0.22 0.42 36.73
CA CYS A 2 0.87 0.94 35.90
C CYS A 2 2.02 -0.07 35.90
N VAL A 3 2.87 -0.04 34.88
CA VAL A 3 4.12 -0.80 34.83
C VAL A 3 5.33 0.11 34.89
N ARG A 4 6.44 -0.39 35.41
CA ARG A 4 7.73 0.30 35.45
C ARG A 4 8.85 -0.62 35.02
N TYR A 5 9.90 -0.05 34.43
CA TYR A 5 11.12 -0.81 34.20
C TYR A 5 11.80 -1.14 35.53
N LYS A 6 12.46 -2.31 35.60
CA LYS A 6 13.17 -2.73 36.81
C LYS A 6 14.37 -1.82 37.13
N HIS A 7 15.00 -1.27 36.08
CA HIS A 7 16.27 -0.55 36.14
C HIS A 7 16.12 0.98 35.96
N ASN A 8 14.90 1.49 35.78
CA ASN A 8 14.61 2.93 35.69
C ASN A 8 13.29 3.24 36.43
N CYS A 9 13.12 4.48 36.90
CA CYS A 9 11.87 5.01 37.46
C CYS A 9 10.79 5.29 36.40
N ALA A 10 11.09 5.06 35.13
CA ALA A 10 10.14 5.16 34.04
C ALA A 10 8.89 4.31 34.30
N THR A 11 7.73 4.96 34.27
CA THR A 11 6.43 4.37 34.58
C THR A 11 5.46 4.63 33.42
N SER A 12 4.54 3.70 33.22
CA SER A 12 3.52 3.76 32.18
C SER A 12 2.31 4.62 32.57
N SER A 13 1.56 5.05 31.57
CA SER A 13 0.17 5.46 31.76
C SER A 13 -0.66 4.34 32.42
N PRO A 14 -1.72 4.71 33.17
CA PRO A 14 -2.56 3.73 33.82
C PRO A 14 -3.40 2.93 32.82
N PHE A 15 -3.63 1.67 33.14
CA PHE A 15 -4.49 0.76 32.38
C PHE A 15 -5.33 -0.12 33.30
N MET A 16 -6.42 -0.68 32.79
CA MET A 16 -7.34 -1.54 33.55
C MET A 16 -7.05 -3.02 33.25
N MET A 17 -7.34 -3.91 34.20
CA MET A 17 -7.19 -5.36 34.00
C MET A 17 -8.49 -6.06 34.41
N ASN A 18 -9.57 -5.64 33.78
CA ASN A 18 -10.93 -6.11 34.03
C ASN A 18 -11.55 -6.77 32.79
N GLU A 19 -11.02 -6.50 31.61
CA GLU A 19 -11.53 -7.02 30.34
C GLU A 19 -10.38 -7.46 29.43
N LYS A 20 -10.71 -8.23 28.40
CA LYS A 20 -9.73 -8.64 27.37
C LYS A 20 -9.54 -7.49 26.40
N TYR A 21 -8.32 -7.00 26.28
CA TYR A 21 -7.97 -6.03 25.26
C TYR A 21 -6.46 -5.96 25.07
N ARG A 22 -6.07 -5.37 23.95
CA ARG A 22 -4.70 -4.98 23.67
C ARG A 22 -4.60 -3.48 23.53
N THR A 23 -3.49 -2.90 23.97
CA THR A 23 -3.25 -1.46 23.82
C THR A 23 -1.77 -1.13 23.93
N LEU A 24 -1.47 0.15 23.76
CA LEU A 24 -0.14 0.71 23.94
C LEU A 24 -0.13 1.57 25.20
N LEU A 25 0.93 1.42 25.99
CA LEU A 25 1.14 2.19 27.20
C LEU A 25 2.26 3.20 26.97
N PRO A 26 1.96 4.51 26.89
CA PRO A 26 2.99 5.53 26.93
C PRO A 26 3.83 5.41 28.21
N MET A 27 5.14 5.54 28.07
CA MET A 27 6.12 5.50 29.14
C MET A 27 6.78 6.87 29.28
N ASN A 28 7.04 7.29 30.52
CA ASN A 28 7.90 8.45 30.77
C ASN A 28 9.38 8.07 30.63
N ASP A 29 9.76 7.58 29.46
CA ASP A 29 11.11 7.15 29.09
C ASP A 29 11.41 7.61 27.66
N LYS A 30 12.60 8.14 27.41
CA LYS A 30 12.97 8.66 26.09
C LYS A 30 13.43 7.58 25.12
N GLU A 31 14.00 6.49 25.62
CA GLU A 31 14.55 5.41 24.80
C GLU A 31 13.48 4.38 24.45
N ARG A 32 12.55 4.13 25.38
CA ARG A 32 11.42 3.21 25.20
C ARG A 32 10.10 3.88 25.61
N PRO A 33 9.61 4.81 24.77
CA PRO A 33 8.47 5.67 25.11
C PRO A 33 7.12 4.95 25.09
N VAL A 34 7.05 3.70 24.63
CA VAL A 34 5.81 2.93 24.51
C VAL A 34 6.07 1.46 24.79
N ILE A 35 5.15 0.79 25.49
CA ILE A 35 5.12 -0.66 25.69
C ILE A 35 3.79 -1.23 25.16
N TYR A 36 3.84 -2.36 24.47
CA TYR A 36 2.66 -3.14 24.13
C TYR A 36 2.15 -3.90 25.37
N VAL A 37 0.82 -3.91 25.57
CA VAL A 37 0.18 -4.78 26.56
C VAL A 37 -0.98 -5.53 25.95
N GLU A 38 -1.04 -6.83 26.23
CA GLU A 38 -2.17 -7.69 25.91
C GLU A 38 -2.73 -8.33 27.17
N ILE A 39 -4.03 -8.19 27.36
CA ILE A 39 -4.77 -8.83 28.44
C ILE A 39 -5.71 -9.86 27.81
N SER A 40 -5.50 -11.12 28.14
CA SER A 40 -6.30 -12.25 27.65
C SER A 40 -6.79 -13.09 28.83
N ALA A 41 -7.94 -13.78 28.67
CA ALA A 41 -8.36 -14.74 29.70
C ALA A 41 -7.58 -16.05 29.56
N THR A 42 -7.39 -16.69 30.69
CA THR A 42 -6.84 -18.04 30.79
C THR A 42 -7.93 -19.06 31.00
N ASN A 43 -7.60 -20.34 30.82
CA ASN A 43 -8.52 -21.46 31.04
C ASN A 43 -8.92 -21.65 32.52
N PHE A 44 -8.32 -20.88 33.44
CA PHE A 44 -8.47 -21.04 34.89
C PHE A 44 -9.13 -19.82 35.56
N ASP A 45 -9.99 -19.11 34.83
CA ASP A 45 -10.71 -17.91 35.32
C ASP A 45 -9.78 -16.76 35.81
N GLY A 46 -8.53 -16.76 35.33
CA GLY A 46 -7.54 -15.71 35.57
C GLY A 46 -7.25 -14.90 34.31
N LEU A 47 -6.66 -13.73 34.47
CA LEU A 47 -6.18 -12.90 33.37
C LEU A 47 -4.67 -13.11 33.16
N ARG A 48 -4.27 -13.31 31.90
CA ARG A 48 -2.88 -13.28 31.46
C ARG A 48 -2.58 -11.89 30.93
N VAL A 49 -1.49 -11.31 31.40
CA VAL A 49 -0.97 -10.04 30.90
C VAL A 49 0.39 -10.28 30.24
N ILE A 50 0.49 -9.92 28.97
CA ILE A 50 1.73 -10.00 28.18
C ILE A 50 2.21 -8.59 27.90
N PHE A 51 3.51 -8.35 28.10
CA PHE A 51 4.17 -7.11 27.72
C PHE A 51 5.15 -7.40 26.58
N GLY A 52 5.29 -6.45 25.66
CA GLY A 52 6.20 -6.56 24.53
C GLY A 52 6.67 -5.20 24.01
N ASP A 53 7.62 -5.26 23.09
CA ASP A 53 8.00 -4.09 22.29
C ASP A 53 6.87 -3.72 21.33
N TYR A 54 6.68 -2.42 21.11
CA TYR A 54 5.63 -1.88 20.24
C TYR A 54 6.00 -2.02 18.76
N LYS A 55 5.06 -2.51 17.96
CA LYS A 55 5.03 -2.40 16.50
C LYS A 55 3.83 -1.56 16.05
N ILE A 56 3.93 -0.90 14.90
CA ILE A 56 2.91 0.07 14.45
C ILE A 56 1.48 -0.52 14.37
N ASP A 57 1.37 -1.79 14.02
CA ASP A 57 0.15 -2.62 13.94
C ASP A 57 -0.36 -3.14 15.29
N ASP A 58 0.29 -2.77 16.40
CA ASP A 58 -0.21 -3.01 17.75
C ASP A 58 -1.15 -1.88 18.24
N ALA A 59 -1.21 -0.77 17.51
CA ALA A 59 -2.10 0.33 17.86
C ALA A 59 -3.57 -0.12 17.76
N PRO A 60 -4.40 0.19 18.77
CA PRO A 60 -5.76 -0.35 18.84
C PRO A 60 -6.71 0.29 17.82
N LEU A 61 -6.44 1.52 17.38
CA LEU A 61 -7.30 2.27 16.47
C LEU A 61 -6.51 2.70 15.25
N LEU A 62 -7.11 2.52 14.08
CA LEU A 62 -6.70 3.11 12.83
C LEU A 62 -7.72 4.17 12.40
N VAL A 63 -7.28 5.42 12.21
CA VAL A 63 -8.13 6.49 11.70
C VAL A 63 -7.77 6.76 10.25
N VAL A 64 -8.75 6.72 9.35
CA VAL A 64 -8.58 6.88 7.90
C VAL A 64 -9.44 8.05 7.42
N ASN A 65 -8.79 9.04 6.81
CA ASN A 65 -9.44 10.14 6.13
C ASN A 65 -9.46 9.88 4.62
N CYS A 66 -10.62 9.52 4.08
CA CYS A 66 -10.81 9.32 2.65
C CYS A 66 -11.26 10.59 1.91
N LEU A 67 -11.39 11.73 2.59
CA LEU A 67 -11.76 12.99 1.97
C LEU A 67 -10.66 13.46 1.03
N LYS A 68 -11.04 14.08 -0.07
CA LYS A 68 -10.10 14.53 -1.11
C LYS A 68 -9.38 15.82 -0.77
N ASN A 69 -10.12 16.76 -0.17
CA ASN A 69 -9.66 18.14 0.00
C ASN A 69 -9.59 18.56 1.47
N ASP A 70 -10.34 17.90 2.34
CA ASP A 70 -10.56 18.34 3.71
C ASP A 70 -9.82 17.48 4.74
N SER A 71 -9.28 18.14 5.75
CA SER A 71 -8.63 17.47 6.87
C SER A 71 -9.65 17.11 7.94
N VAL A 72 -9.46 15.93 8.55
CA VAL A 72 -10.27 15.47 9.68
C VAL A 72 -9.53 15.75 10.97
N SER A 73 -10.14 16.50 11.88
CA SER A 73 -9.61 16.71 13.22
C SER A 73 -10.23 15.72 14.21
N PHE A 74 -9.45 15.15 15.12
CA PHE A 74 -9.96 14.24 16.13
C PHE A 74 -9.19 14.32 17.45
N SER A 75 -9.85 14.04 18.56
CA SER A 75 -9.23 13.99 19.89
C SER A 75 -9.97 12.99 20.79
N SER A 76 -9.29 12.51 21.85
CA SER A 76 -10.02 11.92 22.98
C SER A 76 -10.85 13.01 23.67
N ILE A 77 -12.01 12.64 24.22
CA ILE A 77 -12.90 13.59 24.91
C ILE A 77 -12.23 14.38 26.04
N ASN A 78 -11.24 13.78 26.71
CA ASN A 78 -10.52 14.38 27.82
C ASN A 78 -9.15 14.94 27.43
N ASN A 79 -8.81 14.93 26.14
CA ASN A 79 -7.50 15.37 25.67
C ASN A 79 -7.56 16.80 25.13
N VAL A 80 -6.62 17.62 25.57
CA VAL A 80 -6.46 19.02 25.15
C VAL A 80 -5.88 19.13 23.74
N ARG A 81 -5.15 18.11 23.27
CA ARG A 81 -4.52 18.11 21.94
C ARG A 81 -5.40 17.41 20.90
N THR A 82 -5.88 18.22 19.96
CA THR A 82 -6.53 17.75 18.73
C THR A 82 -5.48 17.34 17.70
N GLN A 83 -5.64 16.15 17.14
CA GLN A 83 -4.88 15.65 15.99
C GLN A 83 -5.57 16.15 14.71
N ILE A 84 -4.78 16.49 13.69
CA ILE A 84 -5.29 16.86 12.36
C ILE A 84 -4.77 15.82 11.37
N LEU A 85 -5.68 15.10 10.72
CA LEU A 85 -5.39 14.11 9.71
C LEU A 85 -5.62 14.72 8.32
N PRO A 86 -4.56 14.88 7.50
CA PRO A 86 -4.69 15.42 6.15
C PRO A 86 -5.63 14.60 5.26
N PRO A 87 -6.10 15.17 4.13
CA PRO A 87 -6.88 14.43 3.14
C PRO A 87 -6.15 13.17 2.66
N GLN A 88 -6.90 12.11 2.35
CA GLN A 88 -6.40 10.85 1.80
C GLN A 88 -5.23 10.24 2.61
N ASN A 89 -5.30 10.36 3.93
CA ASN A 89 -4.24 9.95 4.84
C ASN A 89 -4.81 9.08 5.97
N TYR A 90 -3.92 8.38 6.68
CA TYR A 90 -4.30 7.53 7.79
C TYR A 90 -3.28 7.62 8.93
N VAL A 91 -3.71 7.28 10.13
CA VAL A 91 -2.84 7.27 11.31
C VAL A 91 -3.26 6.19 12.29
N TYR A 92 -2.26 5.50 12.82
CA TYR A 92 -2.44 4.61 13.96
C TYR A 92 -2.50 5.42 15.24
N TYR A 93 -3.53 5.17 16.03
CA TYR A 93 -3.84 5.91 17.25
C TYR A 93 -3.92 4.99 18.45
N ALA A 94 -3.28 5.42 19.53
CA ALA A 94 -3.41 4.82 20.85
C ALA A 94 -3.76 5.89 21.88
N TRP A 95 -4.44 5.45 22.94
CA TRP A 95 -4.87 6.33 24.02
C TRP A 95 -3.68 6.71 24.89
N LEU A 96 -3.59 8.01 25.22
CA LEU A 96 -2.59 8.47 26.19
C LEU A 96 -2.84 7.88 27.58
N ASP A 97 -4.11 7.69 27.93
CA ASP A 97 -4.54 7.02 29.15
C ASP A 97 -5.60 5.96 28.80
N PRO A 98 -5.18 4.70 28.59
CA PRO A 98 -6.09 3.60 28.27
C PRO A 98 -7.09 3.25 29.38
N SER A 99 -6.93 3.79 30.58
CA SER A 99 -7.87 3.60 31.69
C SER A 99 -9.09 4.51 31.64
N LYS A 100 -9.09 5.52 30.74
CA LYS A 100 -10.19 6.46 30.54
C LYS A 100 -11.15 5.99 29.44
N SER A 101 -12.26 6.71 29.31
CA SER A 101 -13.25 6.50 28.26
C SER A 101 -12.58 6.50 26.87
N LYS A 102 -12.85 5.43 26.10
CA LYS A 102 -12.34 5.22 24.73
C LYS A 102 -13.26 5.88 23.70
N GLU A 103 -13.62 7.14 23.96
CA GLU A 103 -14.51 7.94 23.10
C GLU A 103 -13.70 8.99 22.34
N LEU A 104 -14.00 9.14 21.05
CA LEU A 104 -13.41 10.15 20.20
C LEU A 104 -14.38 11.31 19.97
N VAL A 105 -13.84 12.51 19.89
CA VAL A 105 -14.50 13.64 19.29
C VAL A 105 -13.86 13.85 17.92
N ILE A 106 -14.66 13.72 16.87
CA ILE A 106 -14.25 14.00 15.50
C ILE A 106 -14.85 15.33 15.05
N SER A 107 -14.12 16.05 14.21
CA SER A 107 -14.62 17.26 13.57
C SER A 107 -14.05 17.43 12.17
N CYS A 108 -14.92 17.76 11.24
CA CYS A 108 -14.58 18.22 9.91
C CYS A 108 -15.25 19.59 9.76
N GLY A 109 -14.48 20.63 9.46
CA GLY A 109 -14.95 22.01 9.52
C GLY A 109 -15.40 22.43 10.94
N LEU A 110 -16.57 23.07 11.04
CA LEU A 110 -17.09 23.65 12.29
C LEU A 110 -17.84 22.65 13.19
N LYS A 111 -18.23 21.48 12.67
CA LYS A 111 -19.08 20.54 13.41
C LYS A 111 -18.24 19.51 14.16
N LYS A 112 -18.49 19.38 15.46
CA LYS A 112 -17.92 18.34 16.33
C LYS A 112 -18.95 17.24 16.57
N THR A 113 -18.53 15.99 16.52
CA THR A 113 -19.36 14.81 16.78
C THR A 113 -18.63 13.88 17.73
N LYS A 114 -19.32 13.43 18.77
CA LYS A 114 -18.81 12.43 19.71
C LYS A 114 -19.09 11.03 19.14
N LEU A 115 -18.08 10.18 19.13
CA LEU A 115 -18.12 8.82 18.62
C LEU A 115 -17.69 7.83 19.70
N GLU A 116 -18.52 6.83 19.90
CA GLU A 116 -18.15 5.60 20.60
C GLU A 116 -17.49 4.64 19.60
N LEU A 117 -16.41 3.97 20.00
CA LEU A 117 -15.68 3.03 19.13
C LEU A 117 -16.37 1.67 19.01
N THR A 118 -17.67 1.68 18.77
CA THR A 118 -18.48 0.50 18.47
C THR A 118 -18.72 0.39 16.96
N SER A 119 -18.92 -0.83 16.45
CA SER A 119 -19.18 -1.01 15.02
C SER A 119 -20.48 -0.30 14.63
N GLN A 120 -20.38 0.80 13.90
CA GLN A 120 -21.51 1.64 13.51
C GLN A 120 -21.15 2.50 12.30
N CYS A 121 -22.15 2.90 11.54
CA CYS A 121 -22.01 3.93 10.51
C CYS A 121 -22.92 5.12 10.82
N GLY A 122 -22.52 6.31 10.44
CA GLY A 122 -23.32 7.49 10.71
C GLY A 122 -22.94 8.69 9.86
N PHE A 123 -23.74 9.73 10.03
CA PHE A 123 -23.59 10.99 9.31
C PHE A 123 -22.94 12.04 10.21
N LEU A 124 -21.78 12.56 9.79
CA LEU A 124 -21.07 13.63 10.51
C LEU A 124 -21.68 14.99 10.21
N GLY A 125 -22.23 15.21 9.02
CA GLY A 125 -22.80 16.50 8.61
C GLY A 125 -22.59 16.78 7.14
N LYS A 126 -23.06 17.96 6.72
CA LYS A 126 -22.69 18.53 5.43
C LYS A 126 -21.58 19.54 5.61
N ASP A 127 -20.60 19.49 4.73
CA ASP A 127 -19.63 20.58 4.54
C ASP A 127 -19.76 21.07 3.09
N GLY A 128 -20.37 22.25 2.92
CA GLY A 128 -20.90 22.68 1.63
C GLY A 128 -21.92 21.67 1.05
N ASP A 129 -21.63 21.15 -0.15
CA ASP A 129 -22.44 20.16 -0.86
C ASP A 129 -22.06 18.69 -0.55
N CYS A 130 -20.98 18.45 0.20
CA CYS A 130 -20.49 17.11 0.49
C CYS A 130 -21.17 16.51 1.74
N ASN A 131 -21.70 15.28 1.59
CA ASN A 131 -22.28 14.52 2.69
C ASN A 131 -21.19 13.72 3.42
N LEU A 132 -20.71 14.22 4.57
CA LEU A 132 -19.67 13.55 5.35
C LEU A 132 -20.27 12.41 6.17
N SER A 133 -19.78 11.22 5.91
CA SER A 133 -20.15 9.99 6.59
C SER A 133 -18.95 9.36 7.26
N TYR A 134 -19.20 8.52 8.25
CA TYR A 134 -18.19 7.69 8.87
C TYR A 134 -18.68 6.26 9.04
N THR A 135 -17.72 5.35 9.16
CA THR A 135 -17.96 3.96 9.55
C THR A 135 -16.87 3.50 10.49
N ILE A 136 -17.29 2.77 11.52
CA ILE A 136 -16.44 2.13 12.51
C ILE A 136 -16.65 0.63 12.36
N PHE A 137 -15.56 -0.11 12.23
CA PHE A 137 -15.59 -1.56 12.13
C PHE A 137 -14.30 -2.17 12.66
N VAL A 138 -14.30 -3.49 12.86
CA VAL A 138 -13.15 -4.22 13.40
C VAL A 138 -12.62 -5.18 12.34
N VAL A 139 -11.31 -5.18 12.14
CA VAL A 139 -10.60 -6.14 11.28
C VAL A 139 -9.44 -6.74 12.05
N GLY A 140 -9.48 -8.06 12.21
CA GLY A 140 -8.54 -8.76 13.10
C GLY A 140 -8.63 -8.15 14.49
N ALA A 141 -7.58 -7.46 14.91
CA ALA A 141 -7.51 -6.86 16.22
C ALA A 141 -7.39 -5.31 16.20
N HIS A 142 -7.68 -4.70 15.05
CA HIS A 142 -7.77 -3.25 14.88
C HIS A 142 -9.22 -2.79 14.83
N THR A 143 -9.55 -1.74 15.58
CA THR A 143 -10.72 -0.91 15.28
C THR A 143 -10.35 0.09 14.21
N ILE A 144 -11.20 0.29 13.21
CA ILE A 144 -10.98 1.21 12.10
C ILE A 144 -12.09 2.25 12.14
N LEU A 145 -11.71 3.53 12.18
CA LEU A 145 -12.60 4.66 11.96
C LEU A 145 -12.28 5.23 10.58
N LEU A 146 -13.20 5.06 9.64
CA LEU A 146 -13.07 5.57 8.28
C LEU A 146 -14.06 6.72 8.05
N VAL A 147 -13.57 7.82 7.49
CA VAL A 147 -14.34 9.03 7.17
C VAL A 147 -14.33 9.25 5.67
N ALA A 148 -15.49 9.42 5.05
CA ALA A 148 -15.61 9.63 3.62
C ALA A 148 -16.81 10.52 3.25
N ASP A 149 -16.70 11.19 2.11
CA ASP A 149 -17.77 11.92 1.43
C ASP A 149 -18.42 11.11 0.29
N ASP A 150 -17.80 9.99 -0.09
CA ASP A 150 -18.26 9.08 -1.14
C ASP A 150 -19.00 7.88 -0.55
N ARG A 151 -20.25 7.68 -0.98
CA ARG A 151 -21.11 6.59 -0.54
C ARG A 151 -20.53 5.22 -0.89
N GLU A 152 -19.86 5.09 -2.03
CA GLU A 152 -19.28 3.80 -2.46
C GLU A 152 -18.18 3.34 -1.50
N ILE A 153 -17.41 4.27 -0.93
CA ILE A 153 -16.36 3.99 0.05
C ILE A 153 -16.98 3.47 1.35
N ILE A 154 -18.08 4.07 1.81
CA ILE A 154 -18.80 3.62 3.02
C ILE A 154 -19.40 2.23 2.81
N GLU A 155 -19.98 1.96 1.63
CA GLU A 155 -20.51 0.63 1.30
C GLU A 155 -19.40 -0.42 1.21
N ALA A 156 -18.24 -0.10 0.61
CA ALA A 156 -17.10 -0.99 0.55
C ALA A 156 -16.53 -1.30 1.95
N ALA A 157 -16.44 -0.31 2.82
CA ALA A 157 -16.01 -0.50 4.21
C ALA A 157 -16.99 -1.39 5.01
N SER A 158 -18.29 -1.28 4.74
CA SER A 158 -19.30 -2.20 5.30
C SER A 158 -19.11 -3.64 4.80
N ALA A 159 -18.76 -3.82 3.52
CA ALA A 159 -18.42 -5.13 2.97
C ALA A 159 -17.13 -5.69 3.61
N MET A 160 -16.10 -4.87 3.82
CA MET A 160 -14.88 -5.28 4.55
C MET A 160 -15.21 -5.76 5.96
N SER A 161 -16.05 -5.02 6.67
CA SER A 161 -16.51 -5.40 8.01
C SER A 161 -17.20 -6.77 8.02
N SER A 162 -18.07 -7.02 7.04
CA SER A 162 -18.79 -8.30 6.91
C SER A 162 -17.84 -9.46 6.58
N LEU A 163 -16.86 -9.23 5.70
CA LEU A 163 -15.84 -10.22 5.36
C LEU A 163 -14.92 -10.53 6.55
N ALA A 164 -14.49 -9.52 7.30
CA ALA A 164 -13.68 -9.72 8.50
C ALA A 164 -14.42 -10.51 9.60
N GLN A 165 -15.75 -10.40 9.65
CA GLN A 165 -16.61 -11.14 10.58
C GLN A 165 -16.99 -12.55 10.09
N SER A 166 -16.60 -12.94 8.86
CA SER A 166 -16.93 -14.25 8.29
C SER A 166 -16.20 -15.43 8.94
N GLY A 167 -15.26 -15.16 9.86
CA GLY A 167 -14.40 -16.16 10.49
C GLY A 167 -13.14 -16.47 9.70
N GLN A 168 -12.96 -15.87 8.52
CA GLN A 168 -11.71 -15.95 7.78
C GLN A 168 -10.60 -15.11 8.46
N PRO A 169 -9.34 -15.57 8.40
CA PRO A 169 -8.20 -14.85 8.95
C PRO A 169 -7.97 -13.59 8.10
N ALA A 170 -8.27 -12.42 8.66
CA ALA A 170 -8.25 -11.16 7.93
C ALA A 170 -7.41 -10.09 8.65
N GLN A 171 -6.64 -9.33 7.87
CA GLN A 171 -5.85 -8.20 8.33
C GLN A 171 -5.96 -7.03 7.37
N ILE A 172 -5.59 -5.84 7.84
CA ILE A 172 -5.50 -4.65 7.00
C ILE A 172 -4.12 -4.56 6.37
N GLY A 173 -4.09 -4.32 5.07
CA GLY A 173 -2.92 -3.85 4.33
C GLY A 173 -3.13 -2.43 3.80
N PHE A 174 -2.04 -1.74 3.53
CA PHE A 174 -2.06 -0.46 2.83
C PHE A 174 -1.24 -0.59 1.55
N HIS A 175 -1.87 -0.28 0.41
CA HIS A 175 -1.23 -0.35 -0.91
C HIS A 175 -1.71 0.83 -1.75
N ASP A 176 -0.81 1.49 -2.49
CA ASP A 176 -1.13 2.48 -3.53
C ASP A 176 -2.15 3.59 -3.14
N ASN A 177 -2.04 4.11 -1.91
CA ASN A 177 -3.02 5.02 -1.30
C ASN A 177 -4.43 4.41 -1.18
N GLY A 178 -4.52 3.17 -0.69
CA GLY A 178 -5.77 2.48 -0.45
C GLY A 178 -5.71 1.54 0.75
N LEU A 179 -6.90 1.17 1.23
CA LEU A 179 -7.10 0.24 2.33
C LEU A 179 -7.45 -1.13 1.76
N SER A 180 -6.62 -2.12 2.06
CA SER A 180 -6.78 -3.50 1.61
C SER A 180 -7.19 -4.40 2.77
N LEU A 181 -8.16 -5.29 2.53
CA LEU A 181 -8.46 -6.41 3.40
C LEU A 181 -7.73 -7.61 2.84
N VAL A 182 -6.77 -8.15 3.58
CA VAL A 182 -5.91 -9.25 3.13
C VAL A 182 -6.17 -10.47 4.01
N ASN A 183 -6.18 -11.65 3.40
CA ASN A 183 -6.18 -12.89 4.15
C ASN A 183 -4.82 -13.06 4.84
N SER A 184 -4.79 -13.15 6.17
CA SER A 184 -3.52 -13.18 6.91
C SER A 184 -2.77 -14.51 6.82
N ILE A 185 -3.34 -15.54 6.21
CA ILE A 185 -2.67 -16.82 5.93
C ILE A 185 -2.19 -16.88 4.48
N THR A 186 -3.07 -16.59 3.52
CA THR A 186 -2.74 -16.72 2.09
C THR A 186 -2.09 -15.47 1.51
N GLU A 187 -2.10 -14.36 2.23
CA GLU A 187 -1.67 -13.04 1.77
C GLU A 187 -2.46 -12.52 0.56
N GLU A 188 -3.60 -13.16 0.24
CA GLU A 188 -4.46 -12.74 -0.86
C GLU A 188 -5.38 -11.60 -0.45
N GLU A 189 -5.48 -10.58 -1.30
CA GLU A 189 -6.41 -9.48 -1.12
C GLU A 189 -7.86 -9.95 -1.32
N MET A 190 -8.67 -9.76 -0.29
CA MET A 190 -10.11 -10.05 -0.27
C MET A 190 -10.95 -8.86 -0.72
N LEU A 191 -10.50 -7.64 -0.43
CA LEU A 191 -11.20 -6.41 -0.82
C LEU A 191 -10.27 -5.19 -0.77
N TYR A 192 -10.47 -4.20 -1.65
CA TYR A 192 -9.68 -2.98 -1.69
C TYR A 192 -10.55 -1.73 -1.81
N ILE A 193 -10.17 -0.69 -1.05
CA ILE A 193 -10.75 0.65 -1.08
C ILE A 193 -9.67 1.63 -1.48
N SER A 194 -9.77 2.20 -2.69
CA SER A 194 -8.86 3.25 -3.12
C SER A 194 -9.21 4.59 -2.46
N LEU A 195 -8.22 5.29 -1.88
CA LEU A 195 -8.39 6.67 -1.40
C LEU A 195 -8.28 7.68 -2.56
N ASN A 196 -7.64 7.30 -3.68
CA ASN A 196 -7.53 8.09 -4.91
C ASN A 196 -8.51 7.58 -5.98
N LYS A 197 -9.41 8.41 -6.50
CA LYS A 197 -10.42 7.94 -7.48
C LYS A 197 -9.78 7.30 -8.72
N SER A 198 -10.07 6.01 -8.92
CA SER A 198 -10.75 5.48 -10.11
C SER A 198 -11.18 4.04 -9.82
N LYS A 199 -12.50 3.82 -9.68
CA LYS A 199 -13.17 2.56 -9.37
C LYS A 199 -12.92 2.02 -7.95
N VAL A 200 -13.95 2.04 -7.11
CA VAL A 200 -14.17 0.93 -6.18
C VAL A 200 -14.34 -0.31 -7.06
N ILE A 201 -13.40 -1.26 -7.02
CA ILE A 201 -13.59 -2.55 -7.69
C ILE A 201 -14.59 -3.32 -6.83
N ARG A 202 -15.87 -3.06 -7.08
CA ARG A 202 -16.97 -3.82 -6.52
C ARG A 202 -17.03 -5.12 -7.29
N THR A 203 -16.46 -6.19 -6.74
CA THR A 203 -16.57 -7.53 -7.32
C THR A 203 -17.98 -8.06 -7.04
N GLU A 204 -18.98 -7.57 -7.76
CA GLU A 204 -20.31 -8.19 -7.80
C GLU A 204 -20.24 -9.42 -8.71
N THR A 205 -20.58 -10.56 -8.11
CA THR A 205 -20.46 -11.92 -8.63
C THR A 205 -21.17 -12.16 -9.97
N ARG A 206 -20.40 -12.49 -11.02
CA ARG A 206 -20.69 -13.60 -11.96
C ARG A 206 -19.38 -14.11 -12.55
N THR A 207 -19.00 -15.33 -12.15
CA THR A 207 -18.01 -16.23 -12.78
C THR A 207 -17.02 -15.59 -13.77
N CYS A 208 -15.88 -15.12 -13.28
CA CYS A 208 -14.68 -15.02 -14.10
C CYS A 208 -13.46 -15.16 -13.19
N PHE A 209 -12.44 -15.85 -13.69
CA PHE A 209 -11.24 -16.25 -12.98
C PHE A 209 -10.62 -15.08 -12.19
N LEU A 210 -10.70 -15.16 -10.86
CA LEU A 210 -9.86 -14.37 -9.97
C LEU A 210 -8.41 -14.69 -10.32
N ARG A 211 -7.69 -13.70 -10.85
CA ARG A 211 -6.24 -13.78 -10.92
C ARG A 211 -5.74 -13.25 -9.58
N PRO A 212 -4.92 -14.01 -8.83
CA PRO A 212 -4.34 -13.54 -7.57
C PRO A 212 -3.71 -12.16 -7.77
N TYR A 213 -3.92 -11.26 -6.82
CA TYR A 213 -3.21 -9.97 -6.81
C TYR A 213 -1.71 -10.26 -6.69
N ILE A 214 -0.94 -9.84 -7.69
CA ILE A 214 0.51 -10.01 -7.71
C ILE A 214 1.10 -8.67 -7.29
N ALA A 215 1.65 -8.58 -6.07
CA ALA A 215 2.26 -7.35 -5.53
C ALA A 215 3.26 -6.68 -6.49
N HIS A 216 3.97 -7.51 -7.26
CA HIS A 216 4.88 -7.08 -8.31
C HIS A 216 4.18 -6.37 -9.49
N GLU A 217 2.95 -6.75 -9.87
CA GLU A 217 2.17 -6.07 -10.90
C GLU A 217 1.62 -4.70 -10.42
N ALA A 218 1.24 -4.58 -9.14
CA ALA A 218 0.71 -3.34 -8.56
C ALA A 218 1.78 -2.25 -8.34
N MET A 219 2.93 -2.62 -7.77
CA MET A 219 4.12 -1.74 -7.65
C MET A 219 4.49 -1.11 -9.01
N SER A 220 4.24 -1.86 -10.08
CA SER A 220 4.55 -1.44 -11.43
C SER A 220 3.55 -0.47 -12.03
N PHE A 221 2.26 -0.63 -11.68
CA PHE A 221 1.25 0.37 -11.98
C PHE A 221 1.58 1.70 -11.28
N PHE A 222 2.05 1.65 -10.03
CA PHE A 222 2.50 2.82 -9.29
C PHE A 222 3.66 3.54 -9.99
N ILE A 223 4.75 2.81 -10.33
CA ILE A 223 5.92 3.38 -10.99
C ILE A 223 5.53 4.01 -12.34
N LEU A 224 4.79 3.31 -13.20
CA LEU A 224 4.40 3.83 -14.52
C LEU A 224 3.52 5.09 -14.45
N ASN A 225 2.68 5.22 -13.41
CA ASN A 225 1.87 6.43 -13.20
C ASN A 225 2.69 7.61 -12.68
N LYS A 226 3.81 7.36 -12.00
CA LYS A 226 4.72 8.39 -11.49
C LYS A 226 5.72 8.87 -12.55
N LEU A 227 6.04 8.03 -13.54
CA LEU A 227 6.95 8.38 -14.63
C LEU A 227 6.37 9.45 -15.58
N LYS A 228 7.07 10.60 -15.66
CA LYS A 228 6.79 11.74 -16.57
C LYS A 228 5.29 12.07 -16.66
N GLU A 229 4.67 12.44 -15.54
CA GLU A 229 3.26 12.90 -15.48
C GLU A 229 2.25 11.94 -16.16
N ARG A 230 2.41 10.62 -15.96
CA ARG A 230 1.58 9.56 -16.56
C ARG A 230 1.68 9.43 -18.08
N LYS A 231 2.70 10.00 -18.73
CA LYS A 231 2.89 9.88 -20.19
C LYS A 231 2.89 8.41 -20.65
N TYR A 232 3.63 7.56 -19.94
CA TYR A 232 3.79 6.15 -20.29
C TYR A 232 2.60 5.29 -19.85
N ALA A 233 1.98 5.59 -18.70
CA ALA A 233 0.75 4.91 -18.28
C ALA A 233 -0.43 5.12 -19.25
N LYS A 234 -0.42 6.18 -20.06
CA LYS A 234 -1.41 6.41 -21.13
C LYS A 234 -1.08 5.69 -22.43
N SER A 235 0.20 5.47 -22.73
CA SER A 235 0.63 4.94 -24.03
C SER A 235 0.93 3.44 -24.02
N ASP A 236 1.36 2.91 -22.87
CA ASP A 236 1.91 1.57 -22.71
C ASP A 236 1.17 0.84 -21.58
N THR A 237 1.10 -0.48 -21.67
CA THR A 237 0.65 -1.34 -20.58
C THR A 237 1.86 -2.01 -19.92
N TYR A 238 1.86 -2.13 -18.60
CA TYR A 238 2.92 -2.83 -17.88
C TYR A 238 2.95 -4.32 -18.23
N ILE A 239 4.14 -4.93 -18.23
CA ILE A 239 4.32 -6.39 -18.37
C ILE A 239 5.11 -6.96 -17.20
N ALA A 240 6.34 -6.51 -16.98
CA ALA A 240 7.24 -7.07 -15.97
C ALA A 240 8.36 -6.08 -15.57
N HIS A 241 8.98 -6.28 -14.42
CA HIS A 241 10.21 -5.59 -14.01
C HIS A 241 11.10 -6.51 -13.18
N ILE A 242 12.34 -6.09 -12.96
CA ILE A 242 13.26 -6.65 -11.96
C ILE A 242 14.02 -5.52 -11.29
N THR A 243 14.47 -5.74 -10.06
CA THR A 243 15.37 -4.82 -9.36
C THR A 243 16.82 -5.20 -9.64
N CYS A 244 17.57 -4.25 -10.20
CA CYS A 244 18.97 -4.41 -10.62
C CYS A 244 19.97 -3.90 -9.57
N SER A 245 19.62 -2.81 -8.86
CA SER A 245 20.38 -2.30 -7.71
C SER A 245 19.40 -1.85 -6.63
N GLU A 246 19.85 -1.88 -5.37
CA GLU A 246 19.11 -1.35 -4.21
C GLU A 246 19.61 0.02 -3.78
N ASN A 247 20.80 0.45 -4.22
CA ASN A 247 21.42 1.70 -3.82
C ASN A 247 22.12 2.40 -5.00
N PRO A 248 21.48 3.41 -5.63
CA PRO A 248 20.05 3.73 -5.53
C PRO A 248 19.19 2.59 -6.13
N PRO A 249 17.92 2.43 -5.70
CA PRO A 249 17.03 1.44 -6.28
C PRO A 249 16.88 1.66 -7.79
N SER A 250 17.37 0.72 -8.59
CA SER A 250 17.25 0.76 -10.06
C SER A 250 16.57 -0.48 -10.58
N ARG A 251 15.70 -0.30 -11.56
CA ARG A 251 14.79 -1.33 -12.05
C ARG A 251 14.81 -1.35 -13.58
N LEU A 252 14.93 -2.54 -14.15
CA LEU A 252 14.64 -2.78 -15.56
C LEU A 252 13.16 -3.12 -15.68
N MET A 253 12.41 -2.35 -16.46
CA MET A 253 10.98 -2.53 -16.69
C MET A 253 10.69 -2.82 -18.17
N ALA A 254 9.80 -3.77 -18.40
CA ALA A 254 9.23 -4.12 -19.69
C ALA A 254 7.75 -3.68 -19.74
N THR A 255 7.40 -2.90 -20.75
CA THR A 255 6.01 -2.54 -21.08
C THR A 255 5.55 -3.28 -22.32
N SER A 256 4.33 -3.04 -22.80
CA SER A 256 3.86 -3.59 -24.09
C SER A 256 4.51 -2.98 -25.31
N LYS A 257 5.31 -1.91 -25.18
CA LYS A 257 5.94 -1.23 -26.33
C LYS A 257 7.44 -1.04 -26.21
N ARG A 258 7.96 -0.93 -24.98
CA ARG A 258 9.35 -0.52 -24.75
C ARG A 258 9.93 -1.11 -23.47
N LEU A 259 11.25 -1.09 -23.41
CA LEU A 259 12.04 -1.25 -22.19
C LEU A 259 12.31 0.13 -21.58
N LEU A 260 12.24 0.20 -20.27
CA LEU A 260 12.61 1.36 -19.46
C LEU A 260 13.62 0.91 -18.42
N PHE A 261 14.68 1.68 -18.23
CA PHE A 261 15.53 1.53 -17.05
C PHE A 261 15.34 2.75 -16.19
N VAL A 262 14.96 2.49 -14.94
CA VAL A 262 14.42 3.49 -14.05
C VAL A 262 15.19 3.47 -12.75
N THR A 263 15.67 4.63 -12.32
CA THR A 263 16.37 4.80 -11.04
C THR A 263 15.54 5.70 -10.13
N GLU A 264 15.43 5.29 -8.87
CA GLU A 264 14.72 6.02 -7.84
C GLU A 264 15.61 7.15 -7.29
N ILE A 265 15.18 8.40 -7.48
CA ILE A 265 15.85 9.58 -6.95
C ILE A 265 15.14 9.99 -5.65
N SER A 266 15.71 9.61 -4.50
CA SER A 266 15.34 10.07 -3.13
C SER A 266 14.07 9.46 -2.48
N PHE A 267 13.89 9.74 -1.18
CA PHE A 267 12.82 9.28 -0.28
C PHE A 267 11.39 9.74 -0.63
N PHE A 268 11.14 10.29 -1.82
CA PHE A 268 9.85 10.89 -2.23
C PHE A 268 9.19 10.19 -3.44
N ASP A 269 9.51 8.92 -3.69
CA ASP A 269 8.94 8.12 -4.82
C ASP A 269 9.09 8.80 -6.19
N LEU A 270 10.20 9.52 -6.39
CA LEU A 270 10.53 10.14 -7.67
C LEU A 270 11.42 9.18 -8.47
N TYR A 271 11.04 8.96 -9.73
CA TYR A 271 11.71 8.02 -10.62
C TYR A 271 12.27 8.75 -11.84
N GLU A 272 13.55 8.54 -12.11
CA GLU A 272 14.22 8.97 -13.32
C GLU A 272 14.26 7.84 -14.34
N ILE A 273 14.09 8.17 -15.61
CA ILE A 273 14.30 7.22 -16.71
C ILE A 273 15.72 7.44 -17.22
N ASP A 274 16.64 6.53 -16.86
CA ASP A 274 18.03 6.60 -17.31
C ASP A 274 18.12 6.35 -18.83
N TRP A 275 17.34 5.39 -19.33
CA TRP A 275 17.20 5.14 -20.75
C TRP A 275 15.90 4.39 -21.08
N GLN A 276 15.48 4.48 -22.33
CA GLN A 276 14.30 3.81 -22.86
C GLN A 276 14.55 3.31 -24.28
N ILE A 277 13.99 2.15 -24.64
CA ILE A 277 14.17 1.54 -25.96
C ILE A 277 12.88 0.87 -26.40
N GLU A 278 12.34 1.23 -27.56
CA GLU A 278 11.18 0.54 -28.13
C GLU A 278 11.58 -0.82 -28.71
N TYR A 279 10.69 -1.82 -28.62
CA TYR A 279 11.00 -3.19 -29.06
C TYR A 279 11.43 -3.29 -30.53
N GLU A 280 10.98 -2.36 -31.37
CA GLU A 280 11.32 -2.28 -32.79
C GLU A 280 12.82 -2.02 -33.02
N ASN A 281 13.43 -1.27 -32.09
CA ASN A 281 14.82 -0.88 -32.13
C ASN A 281 15.74 -1.91 -31.47
N LEU A 282 15.20 -3.03 -30.96
CA LEU A 282 16.02 -4.15 -30.52
C LEU A 282 16.49 -4.95 -31.72
N LYS A 283 17.77 -5.35 -31.69
CA LYS A 283 18.40 -6.16 -32.74
C LYS A 283 17.91 -7.60 -32.64
N GLU A 284 18.00 -8.14 -31.43
CA GLU A 284 17.72 -9.53 -31.07
C GLU A 284 17.08 -9.55 -29.68
N GLU A 285 16.58 -10.72 -29.28
CA GLU A 285 16.05 -10.94 -27.93
C GLU A 285 17.14 -10.75 -26.86
N PRO A 286 16.80 -10.29 -25.64
CA PRO A 286 17.77 -10.14 -24.57
C PRO A 286 18.45 -11.47 -24.21
N ALA A 287 19.78 -11.50 -24.18
CA ALA A 287 20.53 -12.70 -23.88
C ALA A 287 21.06 -12.67 -22.43
N ILE A 288 20.71 -13.67 -21.62
CA ILE A 288 21.27 -13.83 -20.27
C ILE A 288 22.71 -14.31 -20.40
N LYS A 289 23.64 -13.68 -19.68
CA LYS A 289 25.04 -14.08 -19.56
C LYS A 289 25.31 -14.55 -18.12
N PRO A 290 25.10 -15.86 -17.82
CA PRO A 290 25.19 -16.39 -16.46
C PRO A 290 26.56 -16.16 -15.81
N ASN A 291 27.63 -16.21 -16.59
CA ASN A 291 29.00 -16.03 -16.08
C ASN A 291 29.30 -14.59 -15.61
N LEU A 292 28.46 -13.62 -16.00
CA LEU A 292 28.64 -12.20 -15.69
C LEU A 292 27.53 -11.65 -14.79
N ASP A 293 26.52 -12.48 -14.47
CA ASP A 293 25.27 -12.05 -13.82
C ASP A 293 24.59 -10.86 -14.49
N GLU A 294 24.65 -10.83 -15.82
CA GLU A 294 24.15 -9.71 -16.63
C GLU A 294 23.20 -10.18 -17.75
N ILE A 295 22.22 -9.33 -18.07
CA ILE A 295 21.36 -9.42 -19.25
C ILE A 295 21.95 -8.51 -20.32
N GLN A 296 22.24 -9.06 -21.49
CA GLN A 296 22.70 -8.33 -22.66
C GLN A 296 21.50 -7.93 -23.54
N ILE A 297 21.33 -6.64 -23.76
CA ILE A 297 20.34 -6.09 -24.69
C ILE A 297 21.08 -5.48 -25.89
N LEU A 298 20.82 -6.02 -27.08
CA LEU A 298 21.42 -5.54 -28.32
C LEU A 298 20.46 -4.58 -29.05
N ILE A 299 20.96 -3.39 -29.37
CA ILE A 299 20.16 -2.32 -29.96
C ILE A 299 20.57 -2.11 -31.41
N LYS A 300 19.59 -1.92 -32.31
CA LYS A 300 19.81 -1.51 -33.70
C LYS A 300 20.17 -0.03 -33.72
N GLU A 301 21.31 0.30 -34.29
CA GLU A 301 21.62 1.68 -34.65
C GLU A 301 21.50 1.82 -36.18
N SER A 302 20.57 2.64 -36.65
CA SER A 302 20.45 2.99 -38.06
C SER A 302 21.16 4.32 -38.31
N ASN A 303 22.35 4.25 -38.91
CA ASN A 303 23.00 5.42 -39.48
C ASN A 303 22.83 5.37 -41.00
N LYS A 304 21.99 6.27 -41.55
CA LYS A 304 21.94 6.47 -43.00
C LYS A 304 23.17 7.24 -43.44
N ILE A 305 24.09 6.59 -44.16
CA ILE A 305 25.18 7.26 -44.88
C ILE A 305 24.93 7.05 -46.37
N GLY A 306 24.31 8.03 -47.02
CA GLY A 306 23.90 7.93 -48.42
C GLY A 306 22.77 6.92 -48.64
N THR A 307 22.90 6.03 -49.64
CA THR A 307 21.93 4.97 -49.98
C THR A 307 22.22 3.62 -49.33
N PHE A 308 23.22 3.53 -48.45
CA PHE A 308 23.61 2.30 -47.76
C PHE A 308 23.19 2.34 -46.29
N ASP A 309 22.44 1.33 -45.85
CA ASP A 309 22.14 1.10 -44.43
C ASP A 309 23.30 0.33 -43.78
N LEU A 310 24.08 1.02 -42.95
CA LEU A 310 25.07 0.40 -42.06
C LEU A 310 24.43 0.19 -40.69
N THR A 311 24.13 -1.07 -40.36
CA THR A 311 23.61 -1.45 -39.04
C THR A 311 24.77 -1.71 -38.08
N ARG A 312 25.03 -0.76 -37.16
CA ARG A 312 25.88 -0.99 -35.98
C ARG A 312 24.99 -1.42 -34.80
N SER A 313 25.59 -2.12 -33.84
CA SER A 313 24.90 -2.51 -32.60
C SER A 313 25.78 -2.23 -31.40
N TYR A 314 25.22 -1.56 -30.39
CA TYR A 314 25.84 -1.42 -29.07
C TYR A 314 25.02 -2.20 -28.04
N ASP A 315 25.67 -2.59 -26.95
CA ASP A 315 25.12 -3.41 -25.89
C ASP A 315 24.78 -2.60 -24.64
N LYS A 316 23.64 -2.96 -24.03
CA LYS A 316 23.34 -2.60 -22.65
C LYS A 316 23.46 -3.86 -21.82
N MET A 317 24.41 -3.85 -20.89
CA MET A 317 24.61 -4.92 -19.92
C MET A 317 23.94 -4.53 -18.60
N ILE A 318 23.02 -5.36 -18.12
CA ILE A 318 22.20 -5.07 -16.95
C ILE A 318 22.40 -6.17 -15.92
N LYS A 319 22.92 -5.81 -14.75
CA LYS A 319 23.06 -6.75 -13.64
C LYS A 319 21.70 -7.22 -13.13
N TYR A 320 21.61 -8.50 -12.83
CA TYR A 320 20.48 -9.09 -12.15
C TYR A 320 20.92 -9.67 -10.80
N ARG A 321 20.00 -9.73 -9.82
CA ARG A 321 20.30 -10.30 -8.49
C ARG A 321 20.17 -11.82 -8.47
N ASN A 322 19.24 -12.35 -9.28
CA ASN A 322 18.94 -13.77 -9.34
C ASN A 322 18.72 -14.20 -10.79
N ILE A 323 19.31 -15.33 -11.18
CA ILE A 323 19.14 -15.91 -12.53
C ILE A 323 17.68 -16.28 -12.83
N CYS A 324 16.87 -16.58 -11.82
CA CYS A 324 15.42 -16.79 -11.96
C CYS A 324 14.70 -15.49 -12.34
N GLU A 325 15.07 -14.35 -11.74
CA GLU A 325 14.53 -13.03 -12.11
C GLU A 325 14.95 -12.66 -13.54
N ALA A 326 16.21 -12.95 -13.91
CA ALA A 326 16.71 -12.74 -15.27
C ALA A 326 15.93 -13.55 -16.31
N ARG A 327 15.71 -14.85 -16.05
CA ARG A 327 14.90 -15.72 -16.91
C ARG A 327 13.46 -15.21 -17.02
N TYR A 328 12.88 -14.81 -15.89
CA TYR A 328 11.53 -14.27 -15.84
C TYR A 328 11.37 -13.01 -16.71
N ILE A 329 12.25 -12.01 -16.55
CA ILE A 329 12.12 -10.76 -17.31
C ILE A 329 12.43 -10.97 -18.80
N THR A 330 13.45 -11.77 -19.13
CA THR A 330 13.79 -12.05 -20.54
C THR A 330 12.65 -12.74 -21.26
N ASP A 331 12.00 -13.75 -20.66
CA ASP A 331 10.84 -14.42 -21.24
C ASP A 331 9.69 -13.43 -21.49
N LYS A 332 9.42 -12.54 -20.55
CA LYS A 332 8.39 -11.50 -20.71
C LYS A 332 8.71 -10.51 -21.82
N ILE A 333 9.97 -10.13 -21.97
CA ILE A 333 10.43 -9.24 -23.04
C ILE A 333 10.29 -9.93 -24.40
N THR A 334 10.75 -11.17 -24.54
CA THR A 334 10.60 -11.96 -25.78
C THR A 334 9.13 -12.06 -26.20
N ASN A 335 8.25 -12.40 -25.25
CA ASN A 335 6.81 -12.48 -25.51
C ASN A 335 6.22 -11.13 -25.96
N ALA A 336 6.65 -10.02 -25.36
CA ALA A 336 6.22 -8.68 -25.74
C ALA A 336 6.71 -8.28 -27.14
N MET A 337 7.98 -8.59 -27.47
CA MET A 337 8.56 -8.35 -28.79
C MET A 337 7.79 -9.09 -29.90
N HIS A 338 7.43 -10.35 -29.65
CA HIS A 338 6.62 -11.14 -30.58
C HIS A 338 5.21 -10.57 -30.75
N ALA A 339 4.56 -10.14 -29.66
CA ALA A 339 3.23 -9.52 -29.72
C ALA A 339 3.24 -8.23 -30.55
N VAL A 340 4.27 -7.38 -30.41
CA VAL A 340 4.42 -6.16 -31.22
C VAL A 340 4.61 -6.50 -32.69
N SER A 341 5.43 -7.50 -33.01
CA SER A 341 5.67 -7.93 -34.39
C SER A 341 4.39 -8.45 -35.05
N LEU A 342 3.63 -9.30 -34.34
CA LEU A 342 2.33 -9.80 -34.80
C LEU A 342 1.34 -8.68 -35.05
N SER A 343 1.24 -7.69 -34.15
CA SER A 343 0.31 -6.57 -34.31
C SER A 343 0.55 -5.78 -35.61
N LYS A 344 1.81 -5.66 -36.06
CA LYS A 344 2.18 -4.98 -37.31
C LYS A 344 1.79 -5.77 -38.56
N PHE A 345 1.93 -7.10 -38.52
CA PHE A 345 1.49 -7.96 -39.62
C PHE A 345 -0.01 -7.83 -39.87
N TYR A 346 -0.82 -7.72 -38.81
CA TYR A 346 -2.27 -7.56 -38.94
C TYR A 346 -2.75 -6.13 -39.22
N SER A 347 -1.91 -5.11 -38.99
CA SER A 347 -2.26 -3.72 -39.32
C SER A 347 -1.87 -3.30 -40.75
N THR A 348 -1.15 -4.17 -41.48
CA THR A 348 -0.65 -3.92 -42.85
C THR A 348 -1.33 -4.81 -43.91
N ALA A 349 -2.22 -5.71 -43.48
CA ALA A 349 -3.20 -6.41 -44.31
C ALA A 349 -4.55 -5.68 -44.25
#